data_AF-A0A6N9ISV9-F1
#
_entry.id   AF-A0A6N9ISV9-F1
#
_cell.length_a   1.000
_cell.length_b   1.000
_cell.length_c   1.000
_cell.angle_alpha   90.00
_cell.angle_beta   90.00
_cell.angle_gamma   90.00
#
_symmetry.space_group_name_H-M   'P 1'
#
loop_
_entity.id
_entity.type
_entity.pdbx_description
1 polymer ?
#
loop_
_entity_poly.entity_id
_entity_poly.type
_entity_poly.pdbx_seq_one_letter_code
_entity_poly.pdbx_strand_id
1 'polypeptide(L)'
;MNELKNMTRRELIDELESRDIHVISNEVLSNYSDAIDDIVQAFMEIENDVKNNYFSKPTLKQLESMWEKENENWVEIGGEDEPFDEEFAKRLYYKQCIYQAIEDDAVKFLKWLDNKNRFFTYVELENDVEFVDLVEYHPLTNINSYLLDDKQALEKVFFEK
;
A
#
# COMPACT_ATOMS: atom_id res chain seq x y z
N MET A 1 12.50 25.67 -10.78
CA MET A 1 12.76 25.71 -9.32
C MET A 1 12.16 24.45 -8.76
N ASN A 2 12.88 23.73 -7.89
CA ASN A 2 12.31 22.54 -7.28
C ASN A 2 11.44 23.00 -6.10
N GLU A 3 10.13 23.09 -6.32
CA GLU A 3 9.14 23.63 -5.37
C GLU A 3 9.16 22.90 -4.03
N LEU A 4 9.51 21.60 -4.04
CA LEU A 4 9.72 20.78 -2.84
C LEU A 4 10.72 21.41 -1.87
N LYS A 5 11.84 21.95 -2.37
CA LYS A 5 12.96 22.43 -1.52
C LYS A 5 12.63 23.62 -0.64
N ASN A 6 11.51 24.30 -0.88
CA ASN A 6 11.07 25.45 -0.11
C ASN A 6 9.97 25.09 0.91
N MET A 7 9.43 23.86 0.86
CA MET A 7 8.42 23.39 1.80
C MET A 7 9.08 22.99 3.12
N THR A 8 8.39 23.25 4.22
CA THR A 8 8.64 22.58 5.50
C THR A 8 8.19 21.12 5.41
N ARG A 9 8.69 20.26 6.31
CA ARG A 9 8.27 18.86 6.41
C ARG A 9 6.74 18.72 6.52
N ARG A 10 6.08 19.59 7.29
CA ARG A 10 4.63 19.59 7.45
C ARG A 10 3.90 19.96 6.15
N GLU A 11 4.34 21.03 5.48
CA GLU A 11 3.74 21.43 4.20
C GLU A 11 3.90 20.35 3.13
N LEU A 12 5.03 19.63 3.14
CA LEU A 12 5.25 18.50 2.23
C LEU A 12 4.29 17.34 2.54
N ILE A 13 4.11 16.96 3.82
CA ILE A 13 3.15 15.91 4.20
C ILE A 13 1.74 16.30 3.77
N ASP A 14 1.30 17.53 4.10
CA ASP A 14 -0.04 18.01 3.73
C ASP A 14 -0.24 17.98 2.20
N GLU A 15 0.77 18.34 1.40
CA GLU A 15 0.72 18.28 -0.07
C GLU A 15 0.69 16.84 -0.61
N LEU A 16 1.49 15.93 -0.04
CA LEU A 16 1.52 14.51 -0.41
C LEU A 16 0.16 13.86 -0.13
N GLU A 17 -0.37 14.02 1.08
CA GLU A 17 -1.66 13.46 1.49
C GLU A 17 -2.82 14.04 0.67
N SER A 18 -2.76 15.33 0.29
CA SER A 18 -3.78 15.96 -0.57
C SER A 18 -3.86 15.35 -1.99
N ARG A 19 -2.85 14.57 -2.37
CA ARG A 19 -2.76 13.87 -3.66
C ARG A 19 -2.88 12.36 -3.51
N ASP A 20 -3.39 11.89 -2.37
CA ASP A 20 -3.53 10.47 -2.03
C ASP A 20 -2.19 9.72 -1.99
N ILE A 21 -1.10 10.41 -1.64
CA ILE A 21 0.19 9.78 -1.35
C ILE A 21 0.30 9.55 0.15
N HIS A 22 0.37 8.28 0.56
CA HIS A 22 0.46 7.88 1.95
C HIS A 22 1.88 8.05 2.47
N VAL A 23 2.01 8.66 3.65
CA VAL A 23 3.29 8.86 4.35
C VAL A 23 3.36 7.97 5.59
N ILE A 24 4.26 6.99 5.57
CA ILE A 24 4.51 6.07 6.68
C ILE A 24 5.88 6.40 7.28
N SER A 25 5.97 6.61 8.60
CA SER A 25 7.24 6.95 9.25
C SER A 25 7.26 6.55 10.72
N ASN A 26 8.47 6.34 11.27
CA ASN A 26 8.65 6.02 12.69
C ASN A 26 8.34 7.17 13.64
N GLU A 27 8.35 8.42 13.18
CA GLU A 27 8.04 9.58 14.03
C GLU A 27 6.54 9.81 14.22
N VAL A 28 5.72 9.58 13.19
CA VAL A 28 4.30 9.94 13.22
C VAL A 28 3.43 8.83 13.82
N LEU A 29 4.03 7.72 14.29
CA LEU A 29 3.31 6.47 14.61
C LEU A 29 2.37 6.02 13.48
N SER A 30 2.66 6.47 12.25
CA SER A 30 1.92 6.10 11.05
C SER A 30 2.33 4.68 10.67
N ASN A 31 1.34 3.86 10.35
CA ASN A 31 1.55 2.50 9.88
C ASN A 31 0.86 2.34 8.52
N TYR A 32 1.03 1.18 7.90
CA TYR A 32 0.50 0.90 6.58
C TYR A 32 -1.04 0.76 6.51
N SER A 33 -1.79 0.98 7.60
CA SER A 33 -3.25 0.82 7.64
C SER A 33 -3.97 1.66 6.59
N ASP A 34 -3.53 2.89 6.40
CA ASP A 34 -4.21 3.84 5.52
C ASP A 34 -3.89 3.56 4.05
N ALA A 35 -2.69 3.03 3.78
CA ALA A 35 -2.25 2.59 2.46
C ALA A 35 -2.68 1.17 2.10
N ILE A 36 -3.17 0.36 3.05
CA ILE A 36 -3.30 -1.09 2.84
C ILE A 36 -4.28 -1.43 1.71
N ASP A 37 -5.39 -0.71 1.63
CA ASP A 37 -6.42 -0.99 0.64
C ASP A 37 -5.92 -0.66 -0.77
N ASP A 38 -5.12 0.39 -0.91
CA ASP A 38 -4.45 0.74 -2.16
C ASP A 38 -3.39 -0.29 -2.56
N ILE A 39 -2.58 -0.76 -1.61
CA ILE A 39 -1.59 -1.81 -1.84
C ILE A 39 -2.27 -3.12 -2.26
N VAL A 40 -3.39 -3.48 -1.61
CA VAL A 40 -4.19 -4.67 -1.96
C VAL A 40 -4.76 -4.53 -3.36
N GLN A 41 -5.35 -3.39 -3.68
CA GLN A 41 -5.94 -3.14 -4.99
C GLN A 41 -4.85 -3.17 -6.09
N ALA A 42 -3.71 -2.52 -5.86
CA ALA A 42 -2.55 -2.55 -6.75
C ALA A 42 -2.03 -3.97 -6.98
N PHE A 43 -1.97 -4.80 -5.94
CA PHE A 43 -1.58 -6.20 -6.08
C PHE A 43 -2.61 -7.00 -6.89
N MET A 44 -3.91 -6.84 -6.58
CA MET A 44 -4.98 -7.58 -7.24
C MET A 44 -5.06 -7.29 -8.74
N GLU A 45 -4.72 -6.07 -9.18
CA GLU A 45 -4.67 -5.74 -10.60
C GLU A 45 -3.66 -6.56 -11.39
N ILE A 46 -2.54 -6.94 -10.78
CA ILE A 46 -1.43 -7.62 -11.47
C ILE A 46 -1.39 -9.13 -11.18
N GLU A 47 -2.22 -9.62 -10.27
CA GLU A 47 -2.07 -10.97 -9.70
C GLU A 47 -2.19 -12.11 -10.72
N ASN A 48 -2.98 -11.92 -11.78
CA ASN A 48 -3.12 -12.88 -12.87
C ASN A 48 -2.09 -12.70 -13.99
N ASP A 49 -1.46 -11.54 -14.07
CA ASP A 49 -0.57 -11.17 -15.19
C ASP A 49 0.90 -11.47 -14.90
N VAL A 50 1.27 -11.57 -13.61
CA VAL A 50 2.65 -11.81 -13.18
C VAL A 50 2.93 -13.31 -13.00
N LYS A 51 3.83 -13.86 -13.82
CA LYS A 51 4.22 -15.29 -13.77
C LYS A 51 4.93 -15.72 -12.49
N ASN A 52 5.79 -14.85 -11.94
CA ASN A 52 6.50 -15.06 -10.68
C ASN A 52 5.90 -14.14 -9.61
N ASN A 53 4.67 -14.44 -9.24
CA ASN A 53 3.92 -13.64 -8.29
C ASN A 53 4.53 -13.77 -6.87
N TYR A 54 4.40 -12.72 -6.05
CA TYR A 54 4.91 -12.67 -4.68
C TYR A 54 4.17 -13.66 -3.77
N PHE A 55 2.86 -13.82 -3.99
CA PHE A 55 2.03 -14.77 -3.27
C PHE A 55 1.58 -15.92 -4.18
N SER A 56 1.31 -17.06 -3.55
CA SER A 56 0.62 -18.16 -4.23
C SER A 56 -0.84 -17.78 -4.48
N LYS A 57 -1.43 -18.32 -5.56
CA LYS A 57 -2.87 -18.19 -5.77
C LYS A 57 -3.62 -18.95 -4.66
N PRO A 58 -4.67 -18.36 -4.06
CA PRO A 58 -5.47 -19.08 -3.08
C PRO A 58 -6.18 -20.25 -3.74
N THR A 59 -6.35 -21.32 -2.96
CA THR A 59 -7.27 -22.41 -3.33
C THR A 59 -8.71 -22.02 -3.00
N LEU A 60 -9.69 -22.57 -3.72
CA LEU A 60 -11.10 -22.32 -3.43
C LEU A 60 -11.45 -22.58 -1.95
N LYS A 61 -10.92 -23.67 -1.37
CA LYS A 61 -11.11 -24.01 0.04
C LYS A 61 -10.59 -22.93 1.00
N GLN A 62 -9.49 -22.26 0.66
CA GLN A 62 -8.99 -21.15 1.47
C GLN A 62 -9.92 -19.94 1.37
N LEU A 63 -10.45 -19.66 0.19
CA LEU A 63 -11.41 -18.57 -0.02
C LEU A 63 -12.73 -18.83 0.71
N GLU A 64 -13.30 -20.03 0.58
CA GLU A 64 -14.51 -20.45 1.30
C GLU A 64 -14.33 -20.30 2.81
N SER A 65 -13.20 -20.79 3.36
CA SER A 65 -12.93 -20.68 4.81
C SER A 65 -12.76 -19.22 5.28
N MET A 66 -12.24 -18.33 4.43
CA MET A 66 -12.14 -16.90 4.78
C MET A 66 -13.50 -16.22 4.71
N TRP A 67 -14.31 -16.53 3.70
CA TRP A 67 -15.68 -16.04 3.58
C TRP A 67 -16.52 -16.47 4.77
N GLU A 68 -16.53 -17.77 5.09
CA GLU A 68 -17.31 -18.33 6.20
C GLU A 68 -17.03 -17.58 7.51
N LYS A 69 -15.75 -17.36 7.82
CA LYS A 69 -15.35 -16.64 9.04
C LYS A 69 -15.87 -15.20 9.07
N GLU A 70 -15.75 -14.46 7.97
CA GLU A 70 -16.22 -13.06 7.94
C GLU A 70 -17.75 -12.96 7.91
N ASN A 71 -18.42 -13.87 7.20
CA ASN A 71 -19.88 -13.94 7.15
C ASN A 71 -20.45 -14.35 8.53
N GLU A 72 -19.82 -15.28 9.24
CA GLU A 72 -20.15 -15.61 10.64
C GLU A 72 -20.05 -14.38 11.54
N ASN A 73 -18.94 -13.62 11.47
CA ASN A 73 -18.78 -12.38 12.24
C ASN A 73 -19.86 -11.35 11.90
N TRP A 74 -20.20 -11.21 10.62
CA TRP A 74 -21.24 -10.28 10.15
C TRP A 74 -22.62 -10.66 10.70
N VAL A 75 -22.96 -11.94 10.67
CA VAL A 75 -24.20 -12.47 11.25
C VAL A 75 -24.24 -12.26 12.77
N GLU A 76 -23.13 -12.47 13.48
CA GLU A 76 -23.04 -12.27 14.94
C GLU A 76 -23.35 -10.83 15.36
N ILE A 77 -23.00 -9.83 14.53
CA ILE A 77 -23.30 -8.42 14.79
C ILE A 77 -24.67 -7.96 14.25
N GLY A 78 -25.48 -8.89 13.75
CA GLY A 78 -26.85 -8.66 13.31
C GLY A 78 -27.03 -8.48 11.80
N GLY A 79 -26.03 -8.84 11.00
CA GLY A 79 -26.13 -8.95 9.54
C GLY A 79 -26.92 -10.17 9.07
N GLU A 80 -27.24 -10.20 7.77
CA GLU A 80 -27.83 -11.38 7.11
C GLU A 80 -26.73 -12.34 6.63
N ASP A 81 -27.08 -13.63 6.51
CA ASP A 81 -26.20 -14.66 5.96
C ASP A 81 -26.11 -14.50 4.44
N GLU A 82 -24.94 -14.11 3.94
CA GLU A 82 -24.71 -13.80 2.53
C GLU A 82 -24.12 -15.01 1.76
N PRO A 83 -24.46 -15.19 0.47
CA PRO A 83 -23.87 -16.24 -0.36
C PRO A 83 -22.38 -15.98 -0.63
N PHE A 84 -21.60 -17.04 -0.83
CA PHE A 84 -20.16 -16.97 -1.10
C PHE A 84 -19.81 -15.98 -2.22
N ASP A 85 -19.01 -14.97 -1.88
CA ASP A 85 -18.40 -14.02 -2.81
C ASP A 85 -16.90 -14.30 -2.94
N GLU A 86 -16.52 -14.89 -4.08
CA GLU A 86 -15.13 -15.28 -4.37
C GLU A 86 -14.18 -14.07 -4.45
N GLU A 87 -14.62 -12.96 -5.05
CA GLU A 87 -13.77 -11.77 -5.22
C GLU A 87 -13.55 -11.07 -3.89
N PHE A 88 -14.58 -10.97 -3.05
CA PHE A 88 -14.43 -10.47 -1.69
C PHE A 88 -13.50 -11.36 -0.85
N ALA A 89 -13.71 -12.68 -0.86
CA ALA A 89 -12.87 -13.62 -0.13
C ALA A 89 -11.41 -13.54 -0.58
N LYS A 90 -11.18 -13.37 -1.87
CA LYS A 90 -9.85 -13.22 -2.46
C LYS A 90 -9.19 -11.91 -2.06
N ARG A 91 -9.94 -10.80 -2.02
CA ARG A 91 -9.45 -9.53 -1.46
C ARG A 91 -9.02 -9.69 0.00
N LEU A 92 -9.82 -10.37 0.82
CA LEU A 92 -9.46 -10.64 2.22
C LEU A 92 -8.20 -11.51 2.32
N TYR A 93 -8.08 -12.55 1.51
CA TYR A 93 -6.90 -13.41 1.45
C TYR A 93 -5.64 -12.62 1.18
N TYR A 94 -5.64 -11.82 0.11
CA TYR A 94 -4.46 -11.02 -0.21
C TYR A 94 -4.20 -9.91 0.79
N LYS A 95 -5.23 -9.31 1.39
CA LYS A 95 -5.05 -8.36 2.49
C LYS A 95 -4.29 -8.99 3.66
N GLN A 96 -4.62 -10.22 4.06
CA GLN A 96 -3.86 -10.93 5.11
C GLN A 96 -2.42 -11.25 4.68
N CYS A 97 -2.21 -11.74 3.46
CA CYS A 97 -0.86 -12.00 2.94
C CYS A 97 0.00 -10.74 2.88
N ILE A 98 -0.59 -9.61 2.48
CA ILE A 98 0.08 -8.32 2.36
C ILE A 98 0.45 -7.76 3.73
N TYR A 99 -0.45 -7.83 4.71
CA TYR A 99 -0.12 -7.45 6.08
C TYR A 99 1.09 -8.22 6.60
N GLN A 100 1.11 -9.55 6.43
CA GLN A 100 2.25 -10.36 6.86
C GLN A 100 3.53 -9.99 6.10
N ALA A 101 3.45 -9.76 4.79
CA ALA A 101 4.62 -9.38 4.00
C ALA A 101 5.19 -8.02 4.42
N ILE A 102 4.32 -7.07 4.80
CA ILE A 102 4.72 -5.76 5.33
C ILE A 102 5.37 -5.91 6.72
N GLU A 103 4.80 -6.73 7.61
CA GLU A 103 5.37 -7.01 8.92
C GLU A 103 6.74 -7.72 8.82
N ASP A 104 6.90 -8.61 7.85
CA ASP A 104 8.15 -9.35 7.62
C ASP A 104 9.25 -8.46 7.02
N ASP A 105 8.95 -7.75 5.91
CA ASP A 105 9.86 -6.88 5.16
C ASP A 105 9.09 -6.01 4.15
N ALA A 106 8.52 -4.90 4.63
CA ALA A 106 7.76 -3.96 3.80
C ALA A 106 8.52 -3.48 2.57
N VAL A 107 9.78 -3.06 2.75
CA VAL A 107 10.63 -2.51 1.68
C VAL A 107 10.75 -3.50 0.52
N LYS A 108 11.01 -4.77 0.82
CA LYS A 108 11.15 -5.81 -0.19
C LYS A 108 9.85 -6.07 -0.96
N PHE A 109 8.73 -6.16 -0.26
CA PHE A 109 7.44 -6.40 -0.89
C PHE A 109 7.00 -5.21 -1.75
N LEU A 110 7.08 -3.99 -1.21
CA LEU A 110 6.62 -2.79 -1.90
C LEU A 110 7.50 -2.43 -3.11
N LYS A 111 8.83 -2.62 -3.02
CA LYS A 111 9.71 -2.51 -4.22
C LYS A 111 9.37 -3.54 -5.29
N TRP A 112 9.00 -4.75 -4.89
CA TRP A 112 8.55 -5.75 -5.85
C TRP A 112 7.26 -5.31 -6.53
N LEU A 113 6.30 -4.77 -5.77
CA LEU A 113 5.01 -4.32 -6.29
C LEU A 113 5.19 -3.13 -7.24
N ASP A 114 5.95 -2.11 -6.86
CA ASP A 114 6.36 -0.96 -7.70
C ASP A 114 7.02 -1.41 -9.01
N ASN A 115 7.90 -2.42 -8.95
CA ASN A 115 8.51 -2.97 -10.16
C ASN A 115 7.51 -3.67 -11.10
N LYS A 116 6.36 -4.12 -10.60
CA LYS A 116 5.42 -4.98 -11.35
C LYS A 116 4.15 -4.26 -11.75
N ASN A 117 3.66 -3.33 -10.93
CA ASN A 117 2.47 -2.54 -11.21
C ASN A 117 2.88 -1.12 -11.64
N ARG A 118 2.60 -0.78 -12.90
CA ARG A 118 2.89 0.54 -13.48
C ARG A 118 2.12 1.71 -12.85
N PHE A 119 1.08 1.43 -12.07
CA PHE A 119 0.22 2.43 -11.42
C PHE A 119 0.51 2.59 -9.93
N PHE A 120 1.46 1.81 -9.41
CA PHE A 120 1.88 1.83 -8.03
C PHE A 120 3.30 2.39 -7.97
N THR A 121 3.51 3.38 -7.11
CA THR A 121 4.84 3.97 -6.86
C THR A 121 5.19 3.75 -5.40
N TYR A 122 6.41 3.28 -5.13
CA TYR A 122 6.96 3.21 -3.78
C TYR A 122 8.32 3.90 -3.68
N VAL A 123 8.44 4.85 -2.75
CA VAL A 123 9.69 5.53 -2.44
C VAL A 123 10.03 5.34 -0.97
N GLU A 124 11.14 4.65 -0.74
CA GLU A 124 11.77 4.51 0.57
C GLU A 124 12.79 5.64 0.77
N LEU A 125 12.69 6.39 1.87
CA LEU A 125 13.66 7.38 2.33
C LEU A 125 14.16 6.96 3.71
N GLU A 126 15.48 6.93 3.93
CA GLU A 126 16.04 6.51 5.21
C GLU A 126 17.29 7.31 5.56
N ASN A 127 17.49 7.55 6.86
CA ASN A 127 18.76 7.97 7.43
C ASN A 127 19.07 7.12 8.69
N ASP A 128 20.15 7.44 9.40
CA ASP A 128 20.60 6.63 10.56
C ASP A 128 19.59 6.53 11.73
N VAL A 129 18.53 7.35 11.76
CA VAL A 129 17.56 7.47 12.87
C VAL A 129 16.09 7.47 12.45
N GLU A 130 15.78 7.82 11.19
CA GLU A 130 14.42 7.99 10.68
C GLU A 130 14.24 7.27 9.34
N PHE A 131 13.04 6.72 9.14
CA PHE A 131 12.59 6.24 7.84
C PHE A 131 11.27 6.94 7.46
N VAL A 132 11.08 7.14 6.17
CA VAL A 132 9.85 7.61 5.56
C VAL A 132 9.58 6.78 4.30
N ASP A 133 8.48 6.05 4.32
CA ASP A 133 7.96 5.31 3.19
C ASP A 133 6.82 6.11 2.56
N LEU A 134 6.89 6.31 1.25
CA LEU A 134 5.86 6.97 0.45
C LEU A 134 5.22 5.95 -0.47
N VAL A 135 3.90 5.82 -0.38
CA VAL A 135 3.10 4.89 -1.18
C VAL A 135 2.05 5.66 -1.96
N GLU A 136 2.04 5.47 -3.28
CA GLU A 136 1.10 6.10 -4.19
C GLU A 136 0.47 5.04 -5.11
N TYR A 137 -0.84 5.13 -5.33
CA TYR A 137 -1.54 4.23 -6.25
C TYR A 137 -2.68 4.94 -6.99
N HIS A 138 -2.62 4.91 -8.33
CA HIS A 138 -3.61 5.59 -9.18
C HIS A 138 -3.97 4.78 -10.42
N PRO A 139 -4.93 3.85 -10.32
CA PRO A 139 -5.26 2.93 -11.43
C PRO A 139 -5.96 3.61 -12.63
N LEU A 140 -6.57 4.77 -12.41
CA LEU A 140 -7.39 5.46 -13.42
C LEU A 140 -6.66 6.60 -14.16
N THR A 141 -5.42 6.89 -13.78
CA THR A 141 -4.67 8.02 -14.31
C THR A 141 -3.18 7.68 -14.41
N ASN A 142 -2.56 7.95 -15.57
CA ASN A 142 -1.10 8.02 -15.63
C ASN A 142 -0.67 9.26 -14.84
N ILE A 143 -0.36 9.09 -13.55
CA ILE A 143 0.13 10.20 -12.74
C ILE A 143 1.63 10.31 -12.96
N ASN A 144 2.04 11.42 -13.60
CA ASN A 144 3.39 11.92 -13.44
C ASN A 144 3.44 12.59 -12.05
N SER A 145 3.67 11.80 -11.00
CA SER A 145 3.81 12.34 -9.66
C SER A 145 5.20 12.93 -9.52
N TYR A 146 5.37 14.15 -10.03
CA TYR A 146 6.65 14.85 -9.97
C TYR A 146 7.17 15.01 -8.54
N LEU A 147 6.28 14.86 -7.53
CA LEU A 147 6.63 14.91 -6.12
C LEU A 147 7.51 13.73 -5.69
N LEU A 148 7.30 12.54 -6.27
CA LEU A 148 8.08 11.34 -5.96
C LEU A 148 9.34 11.19 -6.83
N ASP A 149 9.48 11.99 -7.89
CA ASP A 149 10.59 11.91 -8.85
C ASP A 149 11.95 12.34 -8.28
N ASP A 150 11.98 13.32 -7.35
CA ASP A 150 13.23 13.87 -6.79
C ASP A 150 13.45 13.40 -5.35
N LYS A 151 13.90 12.14 -5.22
CA LYS A 151 14.27 11.53 -3.94
C LYS A 151 15.23 12.40 -3.11
N GLN A 152 16.21 13.07 -3.74
CA GLN A 152 17.16 13.92 -3.01
C GLN A 152 16.49 15.15 -2.40
N ALA A 153 15.52 15.75 -3.11
CA ALA A 153 14.75 16.87 -2.57
C ALA A 153 13.82 16.44 -1.44
N LEU A 154 13.18 15.27 -1.57
CA LEU A 154 12.38 14.69 -0.50
C LEU A 154 13.22 14.42 0.75
N GLU A 155 14.37 13.75 0.62
CA GLU A 155 15.30 13.51 1.74
C GLU A 155 15.75 14.81 2.42
N LYS A 156 16.01 15.86 1.63
CA LYS A 156 16.40 17.18 2.14
C LYS A 156 15.29 17.80 2.99
N VAL A 157 14.03 17.68 2.60
CA VAL A 157 12.90 18.25 3.34
C VAL A 157 12.55 17.40 4.56
N PHE A 158 12.48 16.07 4.41
CA PHE A 158 12.14 15.15 5.50
C PHE A 158 13.21 15.08 6.59
N PHE A 159 14.49 15.20 6.22
CA PHE A 159 15.62 15.04 7.15
C PHE A 159 16.42 16.33 7.40
N GLU A 160 15.92 17.48 6.93
CA GLU A 160 16.56 18.79 7.08
C GLU A 160 18.04 18.85 6.60
N LYS A 161 18.38 18.12 5.54
CA LYS A 161 19.76 17.98 5.01
C LYS A 161 20.17 19.05 3.99
#